data_AF-A0AAW5KKC5-F1
#
_entry.id   AF-A0AAW5KKC5-F1
#
_cell.length_a   1.000
_cell.length_b   1.000
_cell.length_c   1.000
_cell.angle_alpha   90.00
_cell.angle_beta   90.00
_cell.angle_gamma   90.00
#
_symmetry.space_group_name_H-M   'P 1'
#
loop_
_entity.id
_entity.type
_entity.pdbx_description
1 polymer ?
#
loop_
_entity_poly.entity_id
_entity_poly.type
_entity_poly.pdbx_seq_one_letter_code
_entity_poly.pdbx_strand_id
1 'polypeptide(L)'
;ELGVGGGGGAGGGADLPLVDEHRLGVLAAEGIGAGFVPPVLNTAVYDEIVPVQDADAFAAARAVGRREGLLVGISSGAAVWAAILLAKRAEKRGKTV
;
A
#
# COMPACT_ATOMS: atom_id res chain seq x y z
N GLU A 1 8.55 -15.88 35.05
CA GLU A 1 8.25 -14.43 35.09
C GLU A 1 9.34 -13.67 34.36
N LEU A 2 9.01 -13.03 33.25
CA LEU A 2 9.79 -11.93 32.67
C LEU A 2 8.76 -10.92 32.15
N GLY A 3 8.60 -9.85 32.90
CA GLY A 3 7.77 -8.72 32.52
C GLY A 3 8.41 -7.99 31.35
N VAL A 4 7.57 -7.60 30.38
CA VAL A 4 7.92 -6.60 29.37
C VAL A 4 6.93 -5.46 29.55
N GLY A 5 7.49 -4.30 29.89
CA GLY A 5 6.77 -3.11 30.29
C GLY A 5 5.88 -2.51 29.21
N GLY A 6 4.90 -1.75 29.68
CA GLY A 6 4.11 -0.85 28.86
C GLY A 6 4.98 0.20 28.19
N GLY A 7 4.78 0.33 26.89
CA GLY A 7 5.25 1.44 26.07
C GLY A 7 4.14 1.77 25.07
N GLY A 8 3.21 2.63 25.48
CA GLY A 8 2.28 3.26 24.56
C GLY A 8 3.06 4.16 23.61
N GLY A 9 3.03 3.83 22.33
CA GLY A 9 3.61 4.62 21.26
C GLY A 9 2.81 4.40 19.99
N ALA A 10 1.93 5.35 19.67
CA ALA A 10 1.36 5.48 18.34
C ALA A 10 2.51 5.75 17.35
N GLY A 11 2.78 4.81 16.45
CA GLY A 11 3.80 4.93 15.41
C GLY A 11 3.23 4.45 14.09
N GLY A 12 3.08 5.38 13.13
CA GLY A 12 2.58 5.11 11.79
C GLY A 12 3.37 4.00 11.11
N GLY A 13 2.67 2.97 10.62
CA GLY A 13 3.26 1.84 9.93
C GLY A 13 3.71 2.24 8.54
N ALA A 14 4.87 2.87 8.43
CA ALA A 14 5.49 3.12 7.15
C ALA A 14 7.01 3.30 7.21
N ASP A 15 7.71 2.37 7.85
CA ASP A 15 9.18 2.44 7.99
C ASP A 15 9.94 1.21 7.45
N LEU A 16 9.32 0.36 6.64
CA LEU A 16 10.04 -0.76 6.02
C LEU A 16 10.08 -0.64 4.50
N PRO A 17 11.25 -0.34 3.91
CA PRO A 17 11.40 -0.40 2.48
C PRO A 17 11.46 -1.86 2.07
N LEU A 18 10.76 -2.14 0.98
CA LEU A 18 11.04 -3.19 0.02
C LEU A 18 10.94 -4.63 0.52
N VAL A 19 10.35 -5.44 -0.34
CA VAL A 19 10.23 -6.87 -0.22
C VAL A 19 11.63 -7.47 -0.15
N ASP A 20 12.16 -7.63 1.05
CA ASP A 20 13.38 -8.39 1.34
C ASP A 20 12.95 -9.84 1.55
N GLU A 21 12.86 -10.58 0.43
CA GLU A 21 12.63 -12.04 0.20
C GLU A 21 11.47 -12.73 0.94
N HIS A 22 10.99 -12.17 2.04
CA HIS A 22 10.23 -12.79 3.11
C HIS A 22 9.29 -11.80 3.84
N ARG A 23 9.48 -10.47 3.73
CA ARG A 23 8.63 -9.47 4.41
C ARG A 23 8.01 -8.46 3.45
N LEU A 24 6.69 -8.35 3.50
CA LEU A 24 5.93 -7.26 2.84
C LEU A 24 5.72 -6.13 3.85
N GLY A 25 5.76 -4.88 3.38
CA GLY A 25 5.35 -3.72 4.19
C GLY A 25 3.93 -3.92 4.72
N VAL A 26 3.73 -3.63 6.01
CA VAL A 26 2.42 -3.76 6.67
C VAL A 26 1.67 -2.45 6.46
N LEU A 27 0.57 -2.51 5.72
CA LEU A 27 -0.43 -1.45 5.74
C LEU A 27 -1.21 -1.61 7.04
N ALA A 28 -1.51 -0.55 7.78
CA ALA A 28 -2.30 -0.69 9.01
C ALA A 28 -3.76 -1.10 8.75
N ALA A 29 -4.15 -1.24 7.48
CA ALA A 29 -5.52 -1.50 7.09
C ALA A 29 -5.74 -2.87 6.43
N GLU A 30 -6.98 -3.33 6.56
CA GLU A 30 -7.44 -4.65 6.13
C GLU A 30 -7.35 -4.84 4.60
N GLY A 31 -6.73 -5.95 4.17
CA GLY A 31 -6.83 -6.48 2.80
C GLY A 31 -5.51 -6.63 2.03
N ILE A 32 -4.48 -5.79 2.28
CA ILE A 32 -3.16 -5.87 1.62
C ILE A 32 -2.03 -5.68 2.63
N GLY A 33 -0.84 -6.22 2.36
CA GLY A 33 0.33 -6.04 3.24
C GLY A 33 0.29 -6.92 4.50
N ALA A 34 0.20 -8.24 4.32
CA ALA A 34 0.08 -9.22 5.41
C ALA A 34 1.31 -9.33 6.35
N GLY A 35 2.38 -8.57 6.10
CA GLY A 35 3.62 -8.62 6.88
C GLY A 35 4.55 -9.81 6.55
N PHE A 36 4.13 -10.70 5.67
CA PHE A 36 4.91 -11.83 5.14
C PHE A 36 4.60 -12.07 3.66
N VAL A 37 5.44 -12.83 2.97
CA VAL A 37 5.22 -13.25 1.57
C VAL A 37 4.40 -14.54 1.54
N PRO A 38 3.15 -14.54 1.02
CA PRO A 38 2.35 -15.76 0.94
C PRO A 38 2.97 -16.77 -0.05
N PRO A 39 2.89 -18.08 0.21
CA PRO A 39 3.45 -19.10 -0.70
C PRO A 39 2.74 -19.15 -2.06
N VAL A 40 1.51 -18.62 -2.13
CA VAL A 40 0.73 -18.49 -3.37
C VAL A 40 1.10 -17.26 -4.19
N LEU A 41 1.90 -16.32 -3.65
CA LEU A 41 2.35 -15.14 -4.38
C LEU A 41 3.45 -15.55 -5.36
N ASN A 42 3.15 -15.48 -6.66
CA ASN A 42 4.16 -15.65 -7.69
C ASN A 42 4.95 -14.35 -7.87
N THR A 43 6.23 -14.34 -7.50
CA THR A 43 7.07 -13.14 -7.59
C THR A 43 7.64 -12.90 -8.99
N ALA A 44 7.45 -13.82 -9.93
CA ALA A 44 7.95 -13.72 -11.30
C ALA A 44 6.98 -13.01 -12.27
N VAL A 45 5.76 -12.64 -11.84
CA VAL A 45 4.72 -12.08 -12.73
C VAL A 45 4.56 -10.57 -12.64
N TYR A 46 5.14 -9.91 -11.63
CA TYR A 46 5.09 -8.47 -11.50
C TYR A 46 6.44 -7.84 -11.87
N ASP A 47 6.40 -6.64 -12.45
CA ASP A 47 7.60 -5.90 -12.85
C ASP A 47 8.14 -4.99 -11.73
N GLU A 48 7.25 -4.47 -10.88
CA GLU A 48 7.56 -3.44 -9.90
C GLU A 48 6.63 -3.54 -8.68
N ILE A 49 7.16 -3.17 -7.51
CA ILE A 49 6.39 -2.98 -6.28
C ILE A 49 6.40 -1.50 -5.95
N VAL A 50 5.20 -0.90 -5.85
CA VAL A 50 5.03 0.51 -5.47
C VAL A 50 4.59 0.59 -4.01
N PRO A 51 5.47 0.99 -3.08
CA PRO A 51 5.06 1.20 -1.69
C PRO A 51 4.15 2.42 -1.59
N VAL A 52 3.06 2.28 -0.82
CA VAL A 52 2.08 3.35 -0.61
C VAL A 52 1.90 3.57 0.89
N GLN A 53 1.94 4.83 1.30
CA GLN A 53 1.70 5.23 2.68
C GLN A 53 0.20 5.18 3.00
N ASP A 54 -0.18 4.78 4.21
CA ASP A 54 -1.58 4.74 4.65
C ASP A 54 -2.29 6.09 4.44
N ALA A 55 -1.60 7.19 4.78
CA ALA A 55 -2.14 8.55 4.65
C ALA A 55 -2.49 8.90 3.20
N ASP A 56 -1.64 8.48 2.26
CA ASP A 56 -1.83 8.67 0.82
C ASP A 56 -2.98 7.82 0.29
N ALA A 57 -3.05 6.55 0.71
CA ALA A 57 -4.13 5.64 0.36
C ALA A 57 -5.49 6.17 0.85
N PHE A 58 -5.57 6.64 2.09
CA PHE A 58 -6.78 7.27 2.64
C PHE A 58 -7.15 8.57 1.91
N ALA A 59 -6.18 9.41 1.59
CA ALA A 59 -6.42 10.64 0.85
C ALA A 59 -6.99 10.34 -0.55
N ALA A 60 -6.43 9.36 -1.24
CA ALA A 60 -6.91 8.91 -2.55
C ALA A 60 -8.31 8.29 -2.49
N ALA A 61 -8.58 7.37 -1.55
CA ALA A 61 -9.91 6.77 -1.38
C ALA A 61 -11.00 7.84 -1.16
N ARG A 62 -10.74 8.83 -0.30
CA ARG A 62 -11.65 9.97 -0.09
C ARG A 62 -11.80 10.83 -1.33
N ALA A 63 -10.73 11.06 -2.09
CA ALA A 63 -10.79 11.85 -3.31
C ALA A 63 -11.66 11.17 -4.38
N VAL A 64 -11.50 9.85 -4.54
CA VAL A 64 -12.32 9.02 -5.42
C VAL A 64 -13.80 9.11 -5.05
N GLY A 65 -14.14 8.94 -3.76
CA GLY A 65 -15.52 9.10 -3.29
C GLY A 65 -16.11 10.49 -3.54
N ARG A 66 -15.30 11.55 -3.41
CA ARG A 66 -15.75 12.93 -3.62
C ARG A 66 -15.84 13.35 -5.09
N ARG A 67 -14.96 12.84 -5.95
CA ARG A 67 -14.81 13.30 -7.34
C ARG A 67 -15.52 12.40 -8.34
N GLU A 68 -15.44 11.09 -8.11
CA GLU A 68 -15.99 10.07 -9.01
C GLU A 68 -17.31 9.48 -8.49
N GLY A 69 -17.72 9.82 -7.27
CA GLY A 69 -18.93 9.27 -6.64
C GLY A 69 -18.80 7.79 -6.24
N LEU A 70 -17.57 7.27 -6.17
CA LEU A 70 -17.29 5.87 -5.85
C LEU A 70 -16.81 5.73 -4.40
N LEU A 71 -17.66 5.19 -3.53
CA LEU A 71 -17.27 4.86 -2.16
C LEU A 71 -16.41 3.59 -2.17
N VAL A 72 -15.12 3.75 -1.85
CA VAL A 72 -14.14 2.67 -1.88
C VAL A 72 -13.36 2.57 -0.57
N GLY A 73 -12.83 1.38 -0.31
CA GLY A 73 -11.93 1.12 0.82
C GLY A 73 -10.51 1.67 0.59
N ILE A 74 -9.70 1.63 1.64
CA ILE A 74 -8.30 2.10 1.61
C ILE A 74 -7.42 1.32 0.64
N SER A 75 -7.63 0.01 0.47
CA SER A 75 -6.87 -0.80 -0.50
C SER A 75 -7.08 -0.32 -1.94
N SER A 76 -8.32 0.02 -2.31
CA SER A 76 -8.62 0.69 -3.58
C SER A 76 -7.99 2.08 -3.67
N GLY A 77 -7.96 2.83 -2.55
CA GLY A 77 -7.24 4.10 -2.46
C GLY A 77 -5.75 3.96 -2.74
N ALA A 78 -5.10 2.94 -2.19
CA ALA A 78 -3.69 2.63 -2.44
C ALA A 78 -3.46 2.28 -3.92
N ALA A 79 -4.31 1.44 -4.50
CA ALA A 79 -4.24 1.08 -5.92
C ALA A 79 -4.40 2.30 -6.84
N VAL A 80 -5.38 3.18 -6.57
CA VAL A 80 -5.60 4.41 -7.34
C VAL A 80 -4.42 5.38 -7.19
N TRP A 81 -3.89 5.54 -5.97
CA TRP A 81 -2.73 6.40 -5.75
C TRP A 81 -1.51 5.91 -6.55
N ALA A 82 -1.22 4.60 -6.50
CA ALA A 82 -0.14 3.99 -7.27
C ALA A 82 -0.37 4.12 -8.78
N ALA A 83 -1.58 3.89 -9.26
CA ALA A 83 -1.93 4.06 -10.67
C ALA A 83 -1.72 5.50 -11.14
N ILE A 84 -2.12 6.50 -10.35
CA ILE A 84 -1.89 7.92 -10.66
C ILE A 84 -0.38 8.24 -10.69
N LEU A 85 0.40 7.67 -9.77
CA LEU A 85 1.85 7.85 -9.75
C LEU A 85 2.49 7.27 -11.02
N LEU A 86 2.10 6.07 -11.43
CA LEU A 86 2.57 5.44 -12.67
C LEU A 86 2.14 6.21 -13.91
N ALA A 87 0.88 6.65 -13.99
CA ALA A 87 0.33 7.39 -15.12
C ALA A 87 1.03 8.73 -15.36
N LYS A 88 1.65 9.33 -14.33
CA LYS A 88 2.45 10.56 -14.46
C LYS A 88 3.83 10.33 -15.10
N ARG A 89 4.32 9.09 -15.18
CA ARG A 89 5.63 8.79 -15.76
C ARG A 89 5.61 9.00 -17.28
N ALA A 90 6.69 9.53 -17.83
CA ALA A 90 6.77 9.92 -19.24
C ALA A 90 6.51 8.73 -20.18
N GLU A 91 7.03 7.55 -19.84
CA GLU A 91 6.87 6.31 -20.59
C GLU A 91 5.45 5.72 -20.57
N LYS A 92 4.57 6.25 -19.70
CA LYS A 92 3.16 5.86 -19.59
C LYS A 92 2.22 6.82 -20.31
N ARG A 93 2.72 7.89 -20.94
CA ARG A 93 1.90 8.84 -21.73
C ARG A 93 1.12 8.10 -22.83
N GLY A 94 -0.20 8.30 -22.85
CA GLY A 94 -1.10 7.73 -23.85
C GLY A 94 -1.37 6.23 -23.69
N LYS A 95 -0.89 5.61 -22.60
CA LYS A 95 -1.14 4.21 -22.29
C LYS A 95 -2.24 4.09 -21.23
N THR A 96 -2.97 2.97 -21.28
CA THR A 96 -3.83 2.54 -20.17
C THR A 96 -2.96 2.03 -19.03
N VAL A 97 -3.25 2.46 -17.81
CA VAL A 97 -2.63 2.01 -16.57
C VAL A 97 -3.62 1.17 -15.80
#